data_AF-A0A178IPK9-F1
#
_entry.id   AF-A0A178IPK9-F1
#
_cell.length_a   1.000
_cell.length_b   1.000
_cell.length_c   1.000
_cell.angle_alpha   90.00
_cell.angle_beta   90.00
_cell.angle_gamma   90.00
#
_symmetry.space_group_name_H-M   'P 1'
#
loop_
_entity.id
_entity.type
_entity.pdbx_description
1 polymer ?
#
loop_
_entity_poly.entity_id
_entity_poly.type
_entity_poly.pdbx_seq_one_letter_code
_entity_poly.pdbx_strand_id
1 'polypeptide(L)'
;MNNKNKNSPQSTSARASASADAFFQNPVDPKIEARAMAAEAIAHVLLWVSEGTTLEQRGLRASIVLRQVRPDLIGGMTLEALGEQAGCTPQTVHKLADDFRQSMGLVS
;
A
#
# COMPACT_ATOMS: atom_id res chain seq x y z
N MET A 1 -6.78 -69.02 15.78
CA MET A 1 -7.05 -68.85 17.23
C MET A 1 -6.12 -67.80 17.80
N ASN A 2 -6.73 -66.78 18.41
CA ASN A 2 -6.29 -65.94 19.53
C ASN A 2 -5.06 -65.01 19.43
N ASN A 3 -5.39 -63.72 19.22
CA ASN A 3 -4.98 -62.53 19.99
C ASN A 3 -4.10 -62.74 21.23
N LYS A 4 -3.09 -61.87 21.39
CA LYS A 4 -2.87 -61.15 22.65
C LYS A 4 -2.18 -59.78 22.44
N ASN A 5 -3.03 -58.79 22.64
CA ASN A 5 -2.87 -57.35 22.87
C ASN A 5 -1.64 -56.92 23.72
N LYS A 6 -0.99 -55.82 23.33
CA LYS A 6 -0.25 -54.91 24.24
C LYS A 6 -0.43 -53.45 23.78
N ASN A 7 -1.44 -52.80 24.36
CA ASN A 7 -1.55 -51.34 24.52
C ASN A 7 -0.42 -50.88 25.48
N SER A 8 0.40 -49.87 25.18
CA SER A 8 0.23 -48.40 25.40
C SER A 8 1.67 -47.80 25.48
N PRO A 9 1.94 -46.47 25.54
CA PRO A 9 1.07 -45.28 25.45
C PRO A 9 1.54 -44.21 24.41
N GLN A 10 0.66 -43.22 24.17
CA GLN A 10 0.97 -41.82 23.84
C GLN A 10 2.10 -41.48 22.83
N SER A 11 1.72 -40.84 21.73
CA SER A 11 2.00 -39.40 21.66
C SER A 11 0.93 -38.70 20.82
N THR A 12 0.11 -37.95 21.53
CA THR A 12 -0.72 -36.90 20.96
C THR A 12 0.23 -35.86 20.38
N SER A 13 0.45 -35.85 19.07
CA SER A 13 1.21 -34.78 18.45
C SER A 13 0.74 -34.43 17.03
N ALA A 14 -0.57 -34.50 16.79
CA ALA A 14 -1.16 -33.83 15.63
C ALA A 14 -1.19 -32.29 15.80
N ARG A 15 -1.01 -31.79 17.03
CA ARG A 15 -1.01 -30.35 17.35
C ARG A 15 0.37 -29.69 17.29
N ALA A 16 1.46 -30.46 17.43
CA ALA A 16 2.82 -29.90 17.39
C ALA A 16 3.42 -29.81 15.98
N SER A 17 2.88 -30.55 14.99
CA SER A 17 3.36 -30.46 13.61
C SER A 17 2.84 -29.21 12.88
N ALA A 18 1.61 -28.78 13.15
CA ALA A 18 1.01 -27.62 12.48
C ALA A 18 1.69 -26.28 12.82
N SER A 19 2.27 -26.15 14.02
CA SER A 19 2.96 -24.92 14.44
C SER A 19 4.43 -24.88 14.04
N ALA A 20 5.07 -26.04 13.90
CA ALA A 20 6.47 -26.12 13.48
C ALA A 20 6.62 -25.78 11.99
N ASP A 21 5.70 -26.27 11.14
CA ASP A 21 5.72 -26.00 9.70
C ASP A 21 5.46 -24.52 9.35
N ALA A 22 4.73 -23.78 10.21
CA ALA A 22 4.49 -22.35 10.02
C ALA A 22 5.73 -21.49 10.31
N PHE A 23 6.65 -21.97 11.15
CA PHE A 23 7.87 -21.25 11.54
C PHE A 23 9.00 -21.37 10.49
N PHE A 24 9.03 -22.46 9.73
CA PHE A 24 10.00 -22.73 8.67
C PHE A 24 9.49 -22.38 7.26
N GLN A 25 8.54 -21.45 7.15
CA GLN A 25 8.16 -20.89 5.84
C GLN A 25 9.43 -20.35 5.17
N ASN A 26 9.69 -20.77 3.93
CA ASN A 26 10.82 -20.26 3.17
C ASN A 26 10.77 -18.73 3.16
N PRO A 27 11.89 -18.02 3.38
CA PRO A 27 11.90 -16.57 3.34
C PRO A 27 11.30 -16.12 2.01
N VAL A 28 10.31 -15.22 2.08
CA VAL A 28 9.70 -14.63 0.88
C VAL A 28 10.82 -14.00 0.06
N ASP A 29 10.86 -14.27 -1.25
CA ASP A 29 11.81 -13.62 -2.13
C ASP A 29 11.65 -12.09 -1.98
N PRO A 30 12.68 -11.36 -1.53
CA PRO A 30 12.59 -9.92 -1.31
C PRO A 30 12.11 -9.15 -2.54
N LYS A 31 12.36 -9.68 -3.76
CA LYS A 31 11.87 -9.06 -5.00
C LYS A 31 10.37 -9.23 -5.16
N ILE A 32 9.80 -10.36 -4.76
CA ILE A 32 8.36 -10.60 -4.81
C ILE A 32 7.67 -9.69 -3.81
N GLU A 33 8.20 -9.62 -2.58
CA GLU A 33 7.68 -8.74 -1.54
C GLU A 33 7.74 -7.26 -1.96
N ALA A 34 8.88 -6.79 -2.48
CA ALA A 34 9.02 -5.43 -2.96
C ALA A 34 8.04 -5.09 -4.09
N ARG A 35 7.79 -6.03 -5.01
CA ARG A 35 6.80 -5.85 -6.10
C ARG A 35 5.38 -5.79 -5.57
N ALA A 36 5.03 -6.62 -4.59
CA ALA A 36 3.71 -6.60 -3.97
C ALA A 36 3.45 -5.26 -3.27
N MET A 37 4.41 -4.78 -2.46
CA MET A 37 4.32 -3.47 -1.81
C MET A 37 4.22 -2.33 -2.81
N ALA A 38 5.03 -2.36 -3.89
CA ALA A 38 4.98 -1.34 -4.93
C ALA A 38 3.62 -1.34 -5.66
N ALA A 39 3.07 -2.51 -5.96
CA ALA A 39 1.76 -2.64 -6.59
C ALA A 39 0.65 -2.09 -5.69
N GLU A 40 0.70 -2.38 -4.39
CA GLU A 40 -0.25 -1.83 -3.41
C GLU A 40 -0.16 -0.31 -3.31
N ALA A 41 1.05 0.24 -3.21
CA ALA A 41 1.27 1.69 -3.19
C ALA A 41 0.75 2.38 -4.46
N ILE A 42 1.04 1.80 -5.64
CA ILE A 42 0.54 2.31 -6.92
C ILE A 42 -0.99 2.24 -6.97
N ALA A 43 -1.58 1.13 -6.51
CA ALA A 43 -3.03 0.97 -6.49
C ALA A 43 -3.70 2.03 -5.60
N HIS A 44 -3.19 2.29 -4.39
CA HIS A 44 -3.71 3.35 -3.52
C HIS A 44 -3.59 4.74 -4.15
N VAL A 45 -2.44 5.05 -4.78
CA VAL A 45 -2.26 6.31 -5.51
C VAL A 45 -3.28 6.46 -6.62
N LEU A 46 -3.49 5.42 -7.44
CA LEU A 46 -4.44 5.46 -8.55
C LEU A 46 -5.89 5.58 -8.07
N LEU A 47 -6.24 4.89 -6.98
CA LEU A 47 -7.56 5.02 -6.35
C LEU A 47 -7.79 6.45 -5.87
N TRP A 48 -6.83 7.03 -5.14
CA TRP A 48 -6.94 8.41 -4.67
C TRP A 48 -7.05 9.41 -5.83
N VAL A 49 -6.27 9.24 -6.90
CA VAL A 49 -6.40 10.08 -8.11
C VAL A 49 -7.80 9.95 -8.71
N SER A 50 -8.38 8.74 -8.69
CA SER A 50 -9.67 8.42 -9.30
C SER A 50 -10.88 9.04 -8.61
N GLU A 51 -10.75 9.58 -7.40
CA GLU A 51 -11.83 10.24 -6.69
C GLU A 51 -12.22 11.61 -7.30
N GLY A 52 -11.38 12.16 -8.20
CA GLY A 52 -11.76 13.34 -9.01
C GLY A 52 -12.91 13.00 -9.95
N THR A 53 -13.94 13.85 -10.01
CA THR A 53 -15.14 13.60 -10.84
C THR A 53 -14.96 14.05 -12.29
N THR A 54 -14.01 14.94 -12.56
CA THR A 54 -13.66 15.38 -13.92
C THR A 54 -12.22 15.01 -14.28
N LEU A 55 -11.90 15.06 -15.57
CA LEU A 55 -10.54 14.80 -16.05
C LEU A 55 -9.54 15.80 -15.47
N GLU A 56 -9.93 17.07 -15.40
CA GLU A 56 -9.14 18.16 -14.83
C GLU A 56 -8.84 17.92 -13.35
N GLN A 57 -9.84 17.49 -12.58
CA GLN A 57 -9.66 17.16 -11.16
C GLN A 57 -8.72 15.97 -10.96
N ARG A 58 -8.85 14.93 -11.80
CA ARG A 58 -7.92 13.78 -11.78
C ARG A 58 -6.51 14.21 -12.17
N GLY A 59 -6.37 15.10 -13.16
CA GLY A 59 -5.10 15.69 -13.58
C GLY A 59 -4.43 16.51 -12.47
N LEU A 60 -5.20 17.33 -11.74
CA LEU A 60 -4.71 18.06 -10.58
C LEU A 60 -4.24 17.11 -9.47
N ARG A 61 -5.04 16.09 -9.13
CA ARG A 61 -4.65 15.06 -8.16
C ARG A 61 -3.35 14.36 -8.58
N ALA A 62 -3.23 13.91 -9.83
CA ALA A 62 -2.00 13.30 -10.33
C ALA A 62 -0.79 14.24 -10.24
N SER A 63 -0.98 15.53 -10.51
CA SER A 63 0.07 16.55 -10.39
C SER A 63 0.50 16.77 -8.94
N ILE A 64 -0.44 16.73 -7.98
CA ILE A 64 -0.13 16.77 -6.55
C ILE A 64 0.71 15.55 -6.14
N VAL A 65 0.36 14.35 -6.60
CA VAL A 65 1.17 13.15 -6.33
C VAL A 65 2.60 13.37 -6.80
N LEU A 66 2.78 13.78 -8.06
CA LEU A 66 4.11 14.07 -8.62
C LEU A 66 4.85 15.14 -7.81
N ARG A 67 4.16 16.19 -7.38
CA ARG A 67 4.77 17.24 -6.55
C ARG A 67 5.32 16.71 -5.22
N GLN A 68 4.69 15.69 -4.64
CA GLN A 68 5.11 15.11 -3.36
C GLN A 68 6.21 14.05 -3.53
N VAL A 69 6.15 13.24 -4.58
CA VAL A 69 7.09 12.11 -4.76
C VAL A 69 8.28 12.41 -5.65
N ARG A 70 8.09 13.20 -6.72
CA ARG A 70 9.07 13.51 -7.77
C ARG A 70 8.82 14.89 -8.38
N PRO A 71 9.02 15.98 -7.60
CA PRO A 71 8.75 17.35 -8.07
C PRO A 71 9.58 17.73 -9.30
N ASP A 72 10.72 17.09 -9.51
CA ASP A 72 11.58 17.27 -10.67
C ASP A 72 10.89 16.88 -12.00
N LEU A 73 9.95 15.93 -11.98
CA LEU A 73 9.20 15.52 -13.18
C LEU A 73 8.19 16.56 -13.66
N ILE A 74 7.86 17.54 -12.82
CA ILE A 74 6.97 18.66 -13.13
C ILE A 74 7.73 20.00 -13.09
N GLY A 75 9.06 19.96 -13.27
CA GLY A 75 9.90 21.16 -13.31
C GLY A 75 9.94 21.93 -11.98
N GLY A 76 9.67 21.27 -10.85
CA GLY A 76 9.68 21.90 -9.53
C GLY A 76 8.51 22.86 -9.27
N MET A 77 7.41 22.77 -10.04
CA MET A 77 6.22 23.60 -9.83
C MET A 77 5.78 23.62 -8.36
N THR A 78 5.33 24.78 -7.88
CA THR A 78 4.79 24.90 -6.52
C THR A 78 3.33 24.46 -6.48
N LEU A 79 2.77 24.25 -5.28
CA LEU A 79 1.34 23.94 -5.14
C LEU A 79 0.48 25.11 -5.65
N GLU A 80 0.93 26.35 -5.45
CA GLU A 80 0.25 27.56 -5.91
C GLU A 80 0.16 27.58 -7.44
N ALA A 81 1.28 27.28 -8.14
CA ALA A 81 1.30 27.22 -9.60
C ALA A 81 0.37 26.12 -10.15
N LEU A 82 0.33 24.95 -9.49
CA LEU A 82 -0.60 23.87 -9.85
C LEU A 82 -2.06 24.28 -9.64
N GLY A 83 -2.35 24.96 -8.52
CA GLY A 83 -3.68 25.48 -8.21
C GLY A 83 -4.14 26.52 -9.22
N GLU A 84 -3.27 27.47 -9.57
CA GLU A 84 -3.55 28.51 -10.57
C GLU A 84 -3.86 27.91 -11.94
N GLN A 85 -3.04 26.96 -12.41
CA GLN A 85 -3.25 26.28 -13.69
C GLN A 85 -4.56 25.48 -13.72
N ALA A 86 -4.98 24.93 -12.57
CA ALA A 86 -6.24 24.20 -12.42
C ALA A 86 -7.45 25.10 -12.08
N GLY A 87 -7.28 26.43 -12.00
CA GLY A 87 -8.34 27.36 -11.64
C GLY A 87 -8.84 27.21 -10.20
N CYS A 88 -8.00 26.68 -9.30
CA CYS A 88 -8.31 26.41 -7.90
C CYS A 88 -7.71 27.47 -6.98
N THR A 89 -8.35 27.70 -5.83
CA THR A 89 -7.80 28.60 -4.81
C THR A 89 -6.57 27.97 -4.12
N PRO A 90 -5.65 28.79 -3.56
CA PRO A 90 -4.54 28.28 -2.76
C PRO A 90 -4.99 27.35 -1.63
N GLN A 91 -6.07 27.69 -0.91
CA GLN A 91 -6.55 26.81 0.16
C GLN A 91 -7.00 25.44 -0.36
N THR A 92 -7.59 25.38 -1.55
CA THR A 92 -8.07 24.13 -2.13
C THR A 92 -6.92 23.20 -2.47
N VAL A 93 -5.87 23.71 -3.11
CA VAL A 93 -4.72 22.89 -3.51
C VAL A 93 -3.89 22.43 -2.30
N HIS A 94 -3.73 23.28 -1.28
CA HIS A 94 -3.07 22.89 -0.03
C HIS A 94 -3.87 21.83 0.73
N LYS A 95 -5.19 22.00 0.86
CA LYS A 95 -6.05 20.98 1.47
C LYS A 95 -5.97 19.65 0.74
N LEU A 96 -5.92 19.67 -0.60
CA LEU A 96 -5.83 18.46 -1.40
C LEU A 96 -4.45 17.79 -1.27
N ALA A 97 -3.38 18.57 -1.10
CA ALA A 97 -2.06 18.04 -0.81
C ALA A 97 -1.98 17.39 0.59
N ASP A 98 -2.61 18.00 1.59
CA ASP A 98 -2.72 17.43 2.94
C ASP A 98 -3.55 16.15 2.95
N ASP A 99 -4.68 16.14 2.23
CA ASP A 99 -5.53 14.96 2.05
C ASP A 99 -4.77 13.79 1.40
N PHE A 100 -3.96 14.07 0.37
CA PHE A 100 -3.06 13.07 -0.20
C PHE A 100 -2.06 12.52 0.82
N ARG A 101 -1.41 13.40 1.60
CA ARG A 101 -0.44 12.95 2.61
C ARG A 101 -1.10 12.06 3.65
N GLN A 102 -2.26 12.46 4.15
CA GLN A 102 -3.04 11.70 5.13
C GLN A 102 -3.50 10.35 4.57
N SER A 103 -4.00 10.30 3.33
CA SER A 103 -4.43 9.05 2.69
C SER A 103 -3.27 8.07 2.45
N MET A 104 -2.05 8.57 2.30
CA MET A 104 -0.83 7.79 2.18
C MET A 104 -0.17 7.45 3.53
N GLY A 105 -0.79 7.83 4.66
CA GLY A 105 -0.24 7.60 6.00
C GLY A 105 0.96 8.47 6.35
N LEU A 106 1.18 9.56 5.62
CA LEU A 106 2.21 10.55 5.89
C LEU A 106 1.66 11.58 6.90
N VAL A 107 2.35 11.75 8.04
CA VAL A 107 1.93 12.70 9.08
C VAL A 107 2.09 14.15 8.58
N SER A 108 1.14 15.01 8.96
CA SER A 108 1.15 16.46 8.71
C SER A 108 2.38 17.13 9.32
#